data_AF-A0A1T4L6F3-F1
#
_entry.id   AF-A0A1T4L6F3-F1
#
_cell.length_a   1.000
_cell.length_b   1.000
_cell.length_c   1.000
_cell.angle_alpha   90.00
_cell.angle_beta   90.00
_cell.angle_gamma   90.00
#
_symmetry.space_group_name_H-M   'P 1'
#
loop_
_entity.id
_entity.type
_entity.pdbx_description
1 polymer ?
#
loop_
_entity_poly.entity_id
_entity_poly.type
_entity_poly.pdbx_seq_one_letter_code
_entity_poly.pdbx_strand_id
1 'polypeptide(L)'
;MNKKICALLLSAAMCFCFTACSNNTQEEQSTAVTATTTTQATTSTTVAETTTKETTAKPSTTKTQTTTKKKKITTTKVKKKKKTDTVTCTVTVECKSILDHMDELKEGHEEFVPSDGYIIKNYTYKAKAGYTAYDALKSACNNNDIKLTAQKTSYGVYISGINSLDEFDCGKQSGWMYSVNGIMPNTTCGNVTIDDGDSIVFTYVCTFQ
;
A
#
# COMPACT_ATOMS: atom_id res chain seq x y z
N MET A 1 -39.96 -4.17 27.97
CA MET A 1 -40.66 -2.99 28.51
C MET A 1 -39.82 -1.77 28.22
N ASN A 2 -40.42 -0.67 27.76
CA ASN A 2 -39.67 0.57 27.46
C ASN A 2 -39.74 1.52 28.66
N LYS A 3 -38.64 2.21 28.97
CA LYS A 3 -38.67 3.48 29.72
C LYS A 3 -37.81 4.52 28.98
N LYS A 4 -38.48 5.58 28.52
CA LYS A 4 -37.86 6.83 28.05
C LYS A 4 -37.85 7.83 29.22
N ILE A 5 -36.81 8.67 29.28
CA ILE A 5 -36.70 9.96 29.98
C ILE A 5 -35.46 10.61 29.30
N CYS A 6 -35.55 11.74 28.58
CA CYS A 6 -35.79 13.13 29.02
C CYS A 6 -34.60 13.71 29.82
N ALA A 7 -34.12 14.94 29.58
CA ALA A 7 -34.42 15.92 28.53
C ALA A 7 -33.29 16.98 28.41
N LEU A 8 -33.50 18.00 27.57
CA LEU A 8 -32.63 19.15 27.28
C LEU A 8 -32.02 19.84 28.51
N LEU A 9 -30.88 20.50 28.29
CA LEU A 9 -30.69 21.90 28.71
C LEU A 9 -29.89 22.69 27.65
N LEU A 10 -30.19 23.98 27.52
CA LEU A 10 -29.48 24.93 26.65
C LEU A 10 -28.42 25.70 27.47
N SER A 11 -27.38 26.18 26.79
CA SER A 11 -26.74 27.47 27.11
C SER A 11 -26.23 28.11 25.81
N ALA A 12 -26.07 29.43 25.78
CA ALA A 12 -25.82 30.17 24.53
C ALA A 12 -25.03 31.48 24.73
N ALA A 13 -24.38 31.89 23.62
CA ALA A 13 -24.06 33.26 23.23
C ALA A 13 -22.90 34.05 23.90
N MET A 14 -22.10 34.66 23.00
CA MET A 14 -21.49 36.01 23.04
C MET A 14 -20.41 36.39 24.08
N CYS A 15 -19.17 36.54 23.56
CA CYS A 15 -18.47 37.83 23.35
C CYS A 15 -17.37 37.58 22.28
N PHE A 16 -17.12 38.39 21.24
CA PHE A 16 -16.62 39.78 21.19
C PHE A 16 -15.30 39.95 22.00
N CYS A 17 -14.20 40.51 21.48
CA CYS A 17 -14.02 41.54 20.44
C CYS A 17 -12.85 41.29 19.46
N PHE A 18 -12.74 42.18 18.45
CA PHE A 18 -11.61 42.36 17.54
C PHE A 18 -10.30 42.76 18.25
N THR A 19 -9.15 42.55 17.59
CA THR A 19 -8.28 43.64 17.07
C THR A 19 -7.21 43.08 16.13
N ALA A 20 -6.94 43.77 15.03
CA ALA A 20 -5.78 43.54 14.18
C ALA A 20 -4.97 44.85 14.05
N CYS A 21 -3.65 44.77 14.18
CA CYS A 21 -2.72 45.85 13.85
C CYS A 21 -1.50 45.27 13.14
N SER A 22 -1.21 45.80 11.95
CA SER A 22 0.06 45.57 11.24
C SER A 22 1.05 46.67 11.57
N ASN A 23 2.35 46.35 11.44
CA ASN A 23 3.50 47.24 11.19
C ASN A 23 3.66 48.52 12.04
N ASN A 24 4.85 48.66 12.65
CA ASN A 24 5.63 49.89 12.44
C ASN A 24 7.14 49.60 12.39
N THR A 25 7.91 50.58 11.90
CA THR A 25 9.32 50.53 11.48
C THR A 25 10.18 51.50 12.32
N GLN A 26 11.48 51.64 11.96
CA GLN A 26 12.53 52.61 12.39
C GLN A 26 13.53 51.97 13.40
N GLU A 27 14.79 51.71 13.03
CA GLU A 27 15.97 52.62 12.86
C GLU A 27 16.65 52.95 14.21
N GLU A 28 17.95 53.22 14.34
CA GLU A 28 19.11 53.42 13.41
C GLU A 28 19.85 52.10 13.07
N GLN A 29 20.69 51.92 12.03
CA GLN A 29 21.66 52.74 11.26
C GLN A 29 23.07 52.90 11.86
N SER A 30 24.06 52.28 11.18
CA SER A 30 25.47 52.74 11.13
C SER A 30 26.12 52.21 9.85
N THR A 31 27.12 52.90 9.30
CA THR A 31 27.57 52.74 7.90
C THR A 31 29.07 52.84 7.70
N ALA A 32 29.69 51.84 7.06
CA ALA A 32 30.94 51.99 6.31
C ALA A 32 31.15 50.87 5.27
N VAL A 33 31.35 51.30 4.01
CA VAL A 33 31.80 50.55 2.81
C VAL A 33 33.15 49.82 3.00
N THR A 34 33.56 48.80 2.24
CA THR A 34 33.63 48.74 0.76
C THR A 34 33.63 47.31 0.20
N ALA A 35 33.22 47.16 -1.07
CA ALA A 35 32.94 45.90 -1.77
C ALA A 35 34.15 45.16 -2.36
N THR A 36 33.93 43.87 -2.69
CA THR A 36 34.55 43.20 -3.85
C THR A 36 33.55 42.29 -4.54
N THR A 37 33.54 42.26 -5.88
CA THR A 37 32.63 41.45 -6.73
C THR A 37 33.45 40.56 -7.65
N THR A 38 33.02 39.31 -7.91
CA THR A 38 33.27 38.55 -9.16
C THR A 38 32.34 37.32 -9.24
N THR A 39 32.04 36.87 -10.46
CA THR A 39 30.95 35.94 -10.82
C THR A 39 31.46 34.52 -11.13
N GLN A 40 30.51 33.57 -11.16
CA GLN A 40 30.64 32.17 -11.60
C GLN A 40 31.26 31.98 -13.00
N ALA A 41 31.94 30.84 -13.25
CA ALA A 41 31.95 30.18 -14.57
C ALA A 41 32.30 28.68 -14.51
N THR A 42 31.65 27.92 -15.38
CA THR A 42 31.70 26.47 -15.64
C THR A 42 32.98 25.97 -16.34
N THR A 43 33.38 24.71 -16.11
CA THR A 43 34.14 23.90 -17.10
C THR A 43 33.68 22.44 -17.11
N SER A 44 33.58 21.82 -18.29
CA SER A 44 33.30 20.39 -18.51
C SER A 44 34.27 19.81 -19.56
N THR A 45 34.72 18.56 -19.41
CA THR A 45 35.73 17.94 -20.32
C THR A 45 35.69 16.40 -20.30
N THR A 46 36.09 15.78 -21.41
CA THR A 46 36.28 14.33 -21.67
C THR A 46 37.53 14.17 -22.57
N VAL A 47 38.06 12.99 -22.96
CA VAL A 47 37.53 11.62 -23.13
C VAL A 47 38.67 10.57 -22.96
N ALA A 48 38.29 9.28 -23.08
CA ALA A 48 39.09 8.15 -23.59
C ALA A 48 40.09 7.40 -22.66
N GLU A 49 39.74 6.13 -22.41
CA GLU A 49 40.51 4.88 -22.67
C GLU A 49 42.06 4.86 -22.60
N THR A 50 42.63 3.85 -21.90
CA THR A 50 43.30 2.69 -22.55
C THR A 50 43.60 1.53 -21.56
N THR A 51 43.51 0.31 -22.08
CA THR A 51 43.59 -1.04 -21.47
C THR A 51 44.98 -1.52 -20.96
N THR A 52 45.02 -2.38 -19.92
CA THR A 52 45.87 -3.61 -19.74
C THR A 52 45.48 -4.29 -18.39
N LYS A 53 44.81 -5.47 -18.33
CA LYS A 53 45.32 -6.88 -18.31
C LYS A 53 46.44 -7.17 -17.29
N GLU A 54 46.55 -8.31 -16.58
CA GLU A 54 45.69 -9.49 -16.27
C GLU A 54 46.40 -10.34 -15.17
N THR A 55 45.82 -11.23 -14.37
CA THR A 55 44.41 -11.65 -14.14
C THR A 55 43.99 -11.26 -12.70
N THR A 56 43.55 -12.03 -11.69
CA THR A 56 43.10 -13.44 -11.39
C THR A 56 42.23 -13.32 -10.10
N ALA A 57 41.37 -14.24 -9.61
CA ALA A 57 41.03 -15.64 -9.92
C ALA A 57 39.52 -15.94 -9.61
N LYS A 58 39.18 -17.13 -9.08
CA LYS A 58 37.80 -17.65 -8.84
C LYS A 58 37.90 -18.79 -7.79
N PRO A 59 37.02 -18.94 -6.76
CA PRO A 59 35.57 -19.25 -6.91
C PRO A 59 34.66 -18.58 -5.83
N SER A 60 33.34 -18.81 -5.73
CA SER A 60 32.43 -19.72 -6.45
C SER A 60 31.04 -19.09 -6.66
N THR A 61 30.31 -19.55 -7.68
CA THR A 61 28.89 -19.23 -7.90
C THR A 61 28.05 -20.50 -7.74
N THR A 62 27.36 -20.66 -6.61
CA THR A 62 26.46 -21.80 -6.37
C THR A 62 25.15 -21.62 -7.15
N LYS A 63 25.15 -22.06 -8.40
CA LYS A 63 23.91 -22.32 -9.14
C LYS A 63 23.26 -23.59 -8.61
N THR A 64 22.13 -23.49 -7.92
CA THR A 64 21.23 -24.65 -7.75
C THR A 64 20.41 -24.83 -9.03
N GLN A 65 21.03 -25.45 -10.05
CA GLN A 65 20.30 -26.00 -11.19
C GLN A 65 19.65 -27.33 -10.79
N THR A 66 18.35 -27.35 -10.53
CA THR A 66 17.58 -28.60 -10.50
C THR A 66 16.93 -28.81 -11.86
N THR A 67 17.52 -29.67 -12.68
CA THR A 67 17.05 -29.95 -14.04
C THR A 67 15.83 -30.87 -14.07
N THR A 68 14.73 -30.34 -14.62
CA THR A 68 13.84 -31.05 -15.55
C THR A 68 13.32 -32.44 -15.14
N LYS A 69 12.16 -32.50 -14.48
CA LYS A 69 11.19 -33.59 -14.68
C LYS A 69 9.95 -33.08 -15.44
N LYS A 70 10.07 -33.09 -16.76
CA LYS A 70 9.05 -32.69 -17.76
C LYS A 70 7.88 -33.68 -17.79
N LYS A 71 6.95 -33.61 -16.83
CA LYS A 71 5.71 -34.41 -16.86
C LYS A 71 4.69 -33.80 -17.85
N LYS A 72 4.86 -34.13 -19.13
CA LYS A 72 3.89 -33.83 -20.20
C LYS A 72 2.70 -34.80 -20.10
N ILE A 73 1.47 -34.25 -20.18
CA ILE A 73 0.17 -34.95 -20.32
C ILE A 73 -0.29 -35.79 -19.10
N THR A 74 -1.45 -35.39 -18.55
CA THR A 74 -2.70 -36.17 -18.73
C THR A 74 -3.82 -35.21 -19.10
N THR A 75 -4.42 -35.37 -20.27
CA THR A 75 -5.59 -34.60 -20.71
C THR A 75 -6.86 -35.29 -20.22
N THR A 76 -7.42 -34.86 -19.09
CA THR A 76 -8.75 -35.31 -18.66
C THR A 76 -9.82 -34.46 -19.34
N LYS A 77 -10.70 -35.10 -20.12
CA LYS A 77 -11.73 -34.42 -20.91
C LYS A 77 -12.89 -33.91 -20.04
N VAL A 78 -13.28 -32.66 -20.30
CA VAL A 78 -14.65 -32.12 -20.19
C VAL A 78 -15.34 -32.23 -18.82
N LYS A 79 -15.33 -31.11 -18.09
CA LYS A 79 -16.60 -30.39 -17.86
C LYS A 79 -16.54 -29.07 -18.63
N LYS A 80 -17.45 -28.89 -19.59
CA LYS A 80 -17.59 -27.64 -20.36
C LYS A 80 -18.33 -26.63 -19.49
N LYS A 81 -17.63 -25.99 -18.52
CA LYS A 81 -18.21 -24.91 -17.67
C LYS A 81 -18.88 -23.91 -18.61
N LYS A 82 -20.19 -23.72 -18.46
CA LYS A 82 -20.96 -22.75 -19.25
C LYS A 82 -20.27 -21.41 -19.06
N LYS A 83 -19.76 -20.79 -20.13
CA LYS A 83 -19.00 -19.54 -20.02
C LYS A 83 -19.98 -18.46 -19.54
N THR A 84 -19.95 -18.17 -18.24
CA THR A 84 -20.70 -17.08 -17.63
C THR A 84 -19.87 -15.81 -17.78
N ASP A 85 -20.48 -14.74 -18.28
CA ASP A 85 -19.78 -13.47 -18.49
C ASP A 85 -19.47 -12.74 -17.17
N THR A 86 -20.00 -13.25 -16.05
CA THR A 86 -19.69 -12.86 -14.67
C THR A 86 -19.23 -14.05 -13.84
N VAL A 87 -18.41 -13.75 -12.82
CA VAL A 87 -18.02 -14.66 -11.73
C VAL A 87 -18.29 -13.97 -10.39
N THR A 88 -18.47 -14.72 -9.32
CA THR A 88 -18.72 -14.20 -7.97
C THR A 88 -17.57 -14.60 -7.04
N CYS A 89 -17.05 -13.67 -6.25
CA CYS A 89 -16.00 -13.91 -5.27
C CYS A 89 -16.28 -13.16 -3.95
N THR A 90 -15.61 -13.55 -2.87
CA THR A 90 -15.61 -12.80 -1.60
C THR A 90 -14.27 -12.12 -1.37
N VAL A 91 -14.29 -10.86 -0.95
CA VAL A 91 -13.11 -10.08 -0.57
C VAL A 91 -13.16 -9.78 0.92
N THR A 92 -12.06 -10.07 1.62
CA THR A 92 -11.83 -9.70 3.00
C THR A 92 -10.54 -8.90 3.10
N VAL A 93 -10.55 -7.83 3.88
CA VAL A 93 -9.36 -7.02 4.20
C VAL A 93 -9.26 -6.97 5.72
N GLU A 94 -8.15 -7.46 6.26
CA GLU A 94 -7.95 -7.63 7.69
C GLU A 94 -6.58 -7.11 8.15
N CYS A 95 -6.53 -6.56 9.36
CA CYS A 95 -5.35 -5.96 9.97
C CYS A 95 -5.11 -6.47 11.41
N LYS A 96 -5.61 -7.66 11.72
CA LYS A 96 -5.59 -8.28 13.07
C LYS A 96 -4.23 -8.25 13.75
N SER A 97 -3.14 -8.43 12.99
CA SER A 97 -1.78 -8.43 13.54
C SER A 97 -1.44 -7.13 14.27
N ILE A 98 -1.98 -5.99 13.82
CA ILE A 98 -1.79 -4.68 14.44
C ILE A 98 -2.36 -4.65 15.86
N LEU A 99 -3.45 -5.37 16.14
CA LEU A 99 -4.06 -5.43 17.48
C LEU A 99 -3.10 -5.98 18.55
N ASP A 100 -2.18 -6.87 18.14
CA ASP A 100 -1.14 -7.44 19.00
C ASP A 100 0.19 -6.64 18.97
N HIS A 101 0.29 -5.61 18.13
CA HIS A 101 1.50 -4.77 17.90
C HIS A 101 1.14 -3.27 17.85
N MET A 102 0.15 -2.82 18.64
CA MET A 102 -0.34 -1.44 18.65
C MET A 102 0.72 -0.42 19.14
N ASP A 103 1.80 -0.89 19.76
CA ASP A 103 2.96 -0.12 20.20
C ASP A 103 4.03 0.05 19.11
N GLU A 104 4.04 -0.82 18.09
CA GLU A 104 4.82 -0.65 16.86
C GLU A 104 4.08 0.24 15.83
N LEU A 105 2.76 0.42 15.99
CA LEU A 105 1.94 1.23 15.10
C LEU A 105 2.33 2.71 15.16
N LYS A 106 2.51 3.29 13.99
CA LYS A 106 2.75 4.71 13.74
C LYS A 106 1.63 5.59 14.32
N GLU A 107 2.05 6.60 15.08
CA GLU A 107 1.18 7.58 15.74
C GLU A 107 0.15 8.21 14.77
N GLY A 108 -1.11 8.24 15.20
CA GLY A 108 -2.23 8.80 14.44
C GLY A 108 -2.86 7.85 13.42
N HIS A 109 -2.39 6.59 13.34
CA HIS A 109 -3.00 5.56 12.48
C HIS A 109 -3.94 4.61 13.25
N GLU A 110 -4.09 4.78 14.57
CA GLU A 110 -4.89 3.92 15.45
C GLU A 110 -6.38 3.96 15.10
N GLU A 111 -6.89 5.11 14.62
CA GLU A 111 -8.30 5.26 14.21
C GLU A 111 -8.68 4.39 13.00
N PHE A 112 -7.70 3.92 12.23
CA PHE A 112 -7.91 3.08 11.04
C PHE A 112 -7.92 1.57 11.33
N VAL A 113 -7.73 1.16 12.60
CA VAL A 113 -7.67 -0.24 13.04
C VAL A 113 -9.00 -0.64 13.69
N PRO A 114 -9.89 -1.43 13.02
CA PRO A 114 -11.13 -1.89 13.63
C PRO A 114 -10.86 -2.88 14.77
N SER A 115 -11.64 -2.81 15.84
CA SER A 115 -11.42 -3.60 17.06
C SER A 115 -11.65 -5.11 16.91
N ASP A 116 -12.22 -5.58 15.79
CA ASP A 116 -12.28 -7.01 15.43
C ASP A 116 -11.24 -7.41 14.36
N GLY A 117 -10.40 -6.47 13.93
CA GLY A 117 -9.35 -6.63 12.94
C GLY A 117 -9.83 -6.73 11.49
N TYR A 118 -11.10 -6.42 11.16
CA TYR A 118 -11.63 -6.47 9.80
C TYR A 118 -12.01 -5.09 9.26
N ILE A 119 -11.27 -4.63 8.26
CA ILE A 119 -11.55 -3.40 7.49
C ILE A 119 -12.66 -3.67 6.46
N ILE A 120 -12.62 -4.84 5.80
CA ILE A 120 -13.69 -5.34 4.93
C ILE A 120 -13.92 -6.81 5.28
N LYS A 121 -15.17 -7.21 5.50
CA LYS A 121 -15.52 -8.55 6.01
C LYS A 121 -16.44 -9.29 5.05
N ASN A 122 -15.90 -10.27 4.31
CA ASN A 122 -16.64 -11.15 3.39
C ASN A 122 -17.46 -10.39 2.32
N TYR A 123 -16.95 -9.27 1.81
CA TYR A 123 -17.62 -8.47 0.78
C TYR A 123 -17.80 -9.28 -0.50
N THR A 124 -19.05 -9.57 -0.86
CA THR A 124 -19.37 -10.37 -2.06
C THR A 124 -19.36 -9.49 -3.30
N TYR A 125 -18.42 -9.74 -4.21
CA TYR A 125 -18.25 -9.02 -5.46
C TYR A 125 -18.64 -9.87 -6.67
N LYS A 126 -19.50 -9.33 -7.54
CA LYS A 126 -19.86 -9.95 -8.83
C LYS A 126 -19.05 -9.33 -9.95
N ALA A 127 -17.88 -9.92 -10.22
CA ALA A 127 -16.95 -9.48 -11.24
C ALA A 127 -17.40 -9.89 -12.66
N LYS A 128 -16.83 -9.25 -13.69
CA LYS A 128 -16.88 -9.79 -15.06
C LYS A 128 -15.82 -10.88 -15.21
N ALA A 129 -16.04 -11.85 -16.10
CA ALA A 129 -15.07 -12.90 -16.35
C ALA A 129 -13.71 -12.32 -16.81
N GLY A 130 -12.62 -12.73 -16.15
CA GLY A 130 -11.26 -12.25 -16.42
C GLY A 130 -10.80 -11.05 -15.58
N TYR A 131 -11.62 -10.55 -14.64
CA TYR A 131 -11.17 -9.61 -13.61
C TYR A 131 -10.15 -10.26 -12.67
N THR A 132 -9.28 -9.43 -12.06
CA THR A 132 -8.18 -9.88 -11.20
C THR A 132 -8.47 -9.67 -9.71
N ALA A 133 -7.70 -10.33 -8.84
CA ALA A 133 -7.78 -10.14 -7.38
C ALA A 133 -7.58 -8.66 -6.97
N TYR A 134 -6.79 -7.90 -7.73
CA TYR A 134 -6.69 -6.44 -7.58
C TYR A 134 -7.98 -5.71 -7.97
N ASP A 135 -8.65 -6.09 -9.07
CA ASP A 135 -9.91 -5.44 -9.48
C ASP A 135 -11.04 -5.68 -8.46
N ALA A 136 -11.06 -6.85 -7.82
CA ALA A 136 -11.99 -7.13 -6.73
C ALA A 136 -11.65 -6.36 -5.45
N LEU A 137 -10.37 -6.27 -5.05
CA LEU A 137 -9.96 -5.39 -3.94
C LEU A 137 -10.35 -3.95 -4.19
N LYS A 138 -10.01 -3.41 -5.37
CA LYS A 138 -10.34 -2.03 -5.75
C LYS A 138 -11.84 -1.78 -5.76
N SER A 139 -12.63 -2.76 -6.20
CA SER A 139 -14.10 -2.66 -6.16
C SER A 139 -14.63 -2.73 -4.73
N ALA A 140 -14.04 -3.55 -3.86
CA ALA A 140 -14.41 -3.64 -2.45
C ALA A 140 -14.09 -2.32 -1.71
N CYS A 141 -12.88 -1.78 -1.85
CA CYS A 141 -12.49 -0.51 -1.23
C CYS A 141 -13.37 0.64 -1.71
N ASN A 142 -13.54 0.80 -3.03
CA ASN A 142 -14.38 1.85 -3.62
C ASN A 142 -15.85 1.80 -3.13
N ASN A 143 -16.41 0.60 -2.91
CA ASN A 143 -17.81 0.42 -2.52
C ASN A 143 -18.03 0.45 -0.98
N ASN A 144 -16.98 0.70 -0.20
CA ASN A 144 -17.02 0.89 1.25
C ASN A 144 -16.26 2.17 1.67
N ASP A 145 -16.06 3.11 0.73
CA ASP A 145 -15.38 4.41 0.90
C ASP A 145 -13.94 4.34 1.49
N ILE A 146 -13.25 3.22 1.30
CA ILE A 146 -11.90 2.96 1.83
C ILE A 146 -10.82 3.46 0.86
N LYS A 147 -9.86 4.25 1.37
CA LYS A 147 -8.62 4.65 0.66
C LYS A 147 -7.82 3.40 0.26
N LEU A 148 -7.42 3.30 -1.00
CA LEU A 148 -6.53 2.25 -1.52
C LEU A 148 -5.29 2.87 -2.18
N THR A 149 -4.12 2.68 -1.57
CA THR A 149 -2.82 3.13 -2.09
C THR A 149 -2.18 1.98 -2.88
N ALA A 150 -2.12 2.13 -4.22
CA ALA A 150 -1.58 1.09 -5.10
C ALA A 150 -0.90 1.68 -6.34
N GLN A 151 0.22 1.08 -6.75
CA GLN A 151 1.03 1.49 -7.90
C GLN A 151 1.30 0.34 -8.86
N LYS A 152 1.52 0.67 -10.14
CA LYS A 152 1.94 -0.28 -11.17
C LYS A 152 3.45 -0.20 -11.37
N THR A 153 4.13 -1.30 -11.09
CA THR A 153 5.59 -1.46 -11.21
C THR A 153 5.95 -2.36 -12.40
N SER A 154 7.25 -2.52 -12.67
CA SER A 154 7.76 -3.55 -13.60
C SER A 154 7.42 -4.98 -13.20
N TYR A 155 7.18 -5.22 -11.90
CA TYR A 155 6.80 -6.53 -11.35
C TYR A 155 5.27 -6.74 -11.25
N GLY A 156 4.49 -5.74 -11.66
CA GLY A 156 3.01 -5.74 -11.61
C GLY A 156 2.44 -4.76 -10.59
N VAL A 157 1.22 -5.01 -10.11
CA VAL A 157 0.57 -4.14 -9.12
C VAL A 157 1.16 -4.39 -7.73
N TYR A 158 1.57 -3.33 -7.05
CA TYR A 158 1.98 -3.36 -5.65
C TYR A 158 1.01 -2.53 -4.81
N ILE A 159 0.55 -3.08 -3.69
CA ILE A 159 -0.36 -2.42 -2.74
C ILE A 159 0.51 -1.89 -1.60
N SER A 160 0.60 -0.57 -1.48
CA SER A 160 1.36 0.10 -0.41
C SER A 160 0.48 0.58 0.73
N GLY A 161 -0.86 0.48 0.63
CA GLY A 161 -1.74 0.82 1.74
C GLY A 161 -3.23 0.59 1.48
N ILE A 162 -3.98 0.32 2.55
CA ILE A 162 -5.44 0.16 2.53
C ILE A 162 -6.00 0.78 3.82
N ASN A 163 -7.06 1.58 3.71
CA ASN A 163 -7.66 2.33 4.83
C ASN A 163 -6.67 3.24 5.57
N SER A 164 -5.73 3.86 4.86
CA SER A 164 -4.62 4.64 5.45
C SER A 164 -3.61 3.85 6.30
N LEU A 165 -3.81 2.55 6.53
CA LEU A 165 -2.75 1.65 7.01
C LEU A 165 -1.85 1.33 5.82
N ASP A 166 -0.71 2.01 5.76
CA ASP A 166 0.29 1.95 4.70
C ASP A 166 1.44 0.97 5.08
N GLU A 167 2.33 0.66 4.13
CA GLU A 167 3.53 -0.17 4.34
C GLU A 167 4.46 0.45 5.39
N PHE A 168 5.09 -0.40 6.20
CA PHE A 168 5.97 -0.01 7.32
C PHE A 168 5.34 0.75 8.50
N ASP A 169 4.01 0.96 8.54
CA ASP A 169 3.33 1.57 9.68
C ASP A 169 3.48 0.77 11.00
N CYS A 170 3.84 -0.52 10.96
CA CYS A 170 4.28 -1.32 12.11
C CYS A 170 5.74 -1.80 11.93
N GLY A 171 6.63 -0.91 11.51
CA GLY A 171 8.05 -1.19 11.37
C GLY A 171 8.46 -1.80 10.03
N LYS A 172 9.78 -1.91 9.79
CA LYS A 172 10.39 -2.14 8.46
C LYS A 172 10.09 -3.49 7.78
N GLN A 173 9.33 -4.36 8.44
CA GLN A 173 8.89 -5.66 7.90
C GLN A 173 7.38 -5.74 7.68
N SER A 174 6.63 -4.68 8.03
CA SER A 174 5.18 -4.66 7.95
C SER A 174 4.62 -4.26 6.60
N GLY A 175 3.42 -4.75 6.27
CA GLY A 175 2.69 -4.34 5.08
C GLY A 175 1.63 -5.35 4.62
N TRP A 176 1.18 -5.18 3.38
CA TRP A 176 0.04 -5.91 2.82
C TRP A 176 0.44 -7.19 2.08
N MET A 177 0.00 -8.34 2.62
CA MET A 177 0.03 -9.64 1.95
C MET A 177 -1.36 -9.98 1.39
N TYR A 178 -1.43 -10.99 0.51
CA TYR A 178 -2.72 -11.50 0.00
C TYR A 178 -2.70 -13.00 -0.28
N SER A 179 -3.89 -13.61 -0.21
CA SER A 179 -4.13 -15.00 -0.60
C SER A 179 -5.42 -15.14 -1.44
N VAL A 180 -5.49 -16.21 -2.21
CA VAL A 180 -6.71 -16.66 -2.91
C VAL A 180 -6.95 -18.12 -2.52
N ASN A 181 -8.14 -18.41 -2.00
CA ASN A 181 -8.54 -19.71 -1.45
C ASN A 181 -7.55 -20.26 -0.40
N GLY A 182 -6.97 -19.38 0.41
CA GLY A 182 -5.97 -19.72 1.44
C GLY A 182 -4.55 -19.96 0.91
N ILE A 183 -4.30 -19.81 -0.39
CA ILE A 183 -2.97 -19.94 -1.01
C ILE A 183 -2.43 -18.55 -1.32
N MET A 184 -1.23 -18.23 -0.83
CA MET A 184 -0.49 -17.02 -1.22
C MET A 184 0.15 -17.23 -2.61
N PRO A 185 -0.26 -16.52 -3.68
CA PRO A 185 0.28 -16.74 -5.02
C PRO A 185 1.66 -16.10 -5.17
N ASN A 186 2.55 -16.74 -5.93
CA ASN A 186 3.91 -16.25 -6.20
C ASN A 186 3.96 -15.13 -7.28
N THR A 187 2.95 -14.26 -7.32
CA THR A 187 2.80 -13.15 -8.27
C THR A 187 1.90 -12.06 -7.69
N THR A 188 1.84 -10.89 -8.33
CA THR A 188 0.94 -9.80 -7.92
C THR A 188 -0.55 -10.19 -8.01
N CYS A 189 -1.38 -9.63 -7.13
CA CYS A 189 -2.84 -9.73 -7.21
C CYS A 189 -3.42 -9.18 -8.53
N GLY A 190 -2.68 -8.33 -9.24
CA GLY A 190 -3.03 -7.84 -10.59
C GLY A 190 -2.76 -8.83 -11.73
N ASN A 191 -2.19 -10.02 -11.45
CA ASN A 191 -1.99 -11.10 -12.43
C ASN A 191 -2.90 -12.32 -12.19
N VAL A 192 -3.56 -12.40 -11.02
CA VAL A 192 -4.41 -13.54 -10.65
C VAL A 192 -5.85 -13.26 -11.06
N THR A 193 -6.30 -13.89 -12.14
CA THR A 193 -7.71 -13.84 -12.58
C THR A 193 -8.60 -14.65 -11.64
N ILE A 194 -9.76 -14.09 -11.30
CA ILE A 194 -10.74 -14.66 -10.38
C ILE A 194 -11.62 -15.69 -11.08
N ASP A 195 -11.89 -16.80 -10.39
CA ASP A 195 -12.87 -17.81 -10.76
C ASP A 195 -14.14 -17.75 -9.87
N ASP A 196 -15.23 -18.34 -10.35
CA ASP A 196 -16.52 -18.31 -9.66
C ASP A 196 -16.50 -19.18 -8.40
N GLY A 197 -16.62 -18.55 -7.22
CA GLY A 197 -16.51 -19.14 -5.89
C GLY A 197 -15.26 -18.75 -5.09
N ASP A 198 -14.33 -17.98 -5.68
CA ASP A 198 -13.06 -17.63 -5.02
C ASP A 198 -13.25 -16.77 -3.75
N SER A 199 -12.45 -17.06 -2.72
CA SER A 199 -12.28 -16.20 -1.54
C SER A 199 -10.89 -15.56 -1.53
N ILE A 200 -10.85 -14.24 -1.43
CA ILE A 200 -9.65 -13.42 -1.55
C ILE A 200 -9.47 -12.68 -0.23
N VAL A 201 -8.31 -12.84 0.41
CA VAL A 201 -8.00 -12.18 1.69
C VAL A 201 -6.75 -11.33 1.50
N PHE A 202 -6.85 -10.05 1.85
CA PHE A 202 -5.71 -9.16 2.04
C PHE A 202 -5.48 -8.97 3.54
N THR A 203 -4.26 -9.24 3.98
CA THR A 203 -3.89 -9.27 5.41
C THR A 203 -2.72 -8.33 5.64
N TYR A 204 -2.87 -7.40 6.58
CA TYR A 204 -1.73 -6.68 7.13
C TYR A 204 -0.93 -7.62 8.02
N VAL A 205 0.38 -7.63 7.85
CA VAL A 205 1.33 -8.31 8.76
C VAL A 205 2.28 -7.28 9.34
N CYS A 206 2.55 -7.35 10.64
CA CYS A 206 3.59 -6.55 11.30
C CYS A 206 4.96 -7.21 11.13
N THR A 207 5.00 -8.52 11.35
CA THR A 207 6.17 -9.39 11.25
C THR A 207 5.92 -10.54 10.28
N PHE A 208 6.97 -11.04 9.61
CA PHE A 208 6.89 -12.24 8.79
C PHE A 208 6.86 -13.50 9.68
N GLN A 209 5.96 -14.44 9.35
CA GLN A 209 5.81 -15.75 10.00
C GLN A 209 6.46 -16.87 9.18
#